data_AF-A0A514MGF9-F1
#
_entry.id   AF-A0A514MGF9-F1
#
_cell.length_a   1.000
_cell.length_b   1.000
_cell.length_c   1.000
_cell.angle_alpha   90.00
_cell.angle_beta   90.00
_cell.angle_gamma   90.00
#
_symmetry.space_group_name_H-M   'P 1'
#
loop_
_entity.id
_entity.type
_entity.pdbx_description
1 polymer ?
#
loop_
_entity_poly.entity_id
_entity_poly.type
_entity_poly.pdbx_seq_one_letter_code
_entity_poly.pdbx_strand_id
1 'polypeptide(L)'
;PTCTDCTVEMLSCRFEGSGLIEQQNELFSAFMRNHITWGDNGEEPCLDIDVNLEVALEVYTKPFSLLPLSAVEKPGNLLMQSLLDRLVPMLGEQLLRDYHSWVQQQPEASS
;
A
#
# COMPACT_ATOMS: atom_id res chain seq x y z
N PRO A 1 -9.56 -16.62 21.34
CA PRO A 1 -9.00 -15.36 20.81
C PRO A 1 -7.63 -15.08 21.44
N THR A 2 -6.55 -15.18 20.67
CA THR A 2 -5.24 -14.69 21.12
C THR A 2 -5.31 -13.16 21.18
N CYS A 3 -5.15 -12.61 22.38
CA CYS A 3 -5.13 -11.16 22.68
C CYS A 3 -3.83 -10.51 22.18
N THR A 4 -3.41 -10.84 20.96
CA THR A 4 -2.16 -10.42 20.38
C THR A 4 -2.46 -9.65 19.11
N ASP A 5 -2.05 -8.39 19.10
CA ASP A 5 -2.11 -7.55 17.91
C ASP A 5 -1.28 -8.19 16.78
N CYS A 6 -1.69 -7.92 15.54
CA CYS A 6 -0.99 -8.40 14.36
C CYS A 6 -0.38 -7.20 13.63
N THR A 7 0.92 -7.25 13.29
CA THR A 7 1.54 -6.26 12.42
C THR A 7 2.00 -6.95 11.13
N VAL A 8 1.57 -6.42 9.99
CA VAL A 8 2.04 -6.84 8.67
C VAL A 8 2.89 -5.72 8.09
N GLU A 9 4.11 -6.05 7.68
CA GLU A 9 5.06 -5.09 7.12
C GLU A 9 5.48 -5.49 5.71
N MET A 10 5.66 -4.50 4.84
CA MET A 10 6.25 -4.69 3.52
C MET A 10 7.77 -4.80 3.65
N LEU A 11 8.31 -5.97 3.31
CA LEU A 11 9.76 -6.22 3.38
C LEU A 11 10.52 -5.62 2.20
N SER A 12 9.91 -5.64 1.01
CA SER A 12 10.51 -5.09 -0.21
C SER A 12 9.45 -4.79 -1.25
N CYS A 13 9.64 -3.72 -1.99
CA CYS A 13 8.89 -3.42 -3.21
C CYS A 13 9.88 -2.94 -4.27
N ARG A 14 9.76 -3.49 -5.48
CA ARG A 14 10.60 -3.12 -6.63
C ARG A 14 9.80 -3.28 -7.91
N PHE A 15 10.11 -2.47 -8.90
CA PHE A 15 9.65 -2.66 -10.26
C PHE A 15 10.44 -3.79 -10.93
N GLU A 16 9.73 -4.68 -11.63
CA GLU A 16 10.32 -5.78 -12.41
C GLU A 16 9.92 -5.63 -13.89
N GLY A 17 10.78 -6.07 -14.82
CA GLY A 17 10.47 -6.10 -16.25
C GLY A 17 11.59 -5.59 -17.15
N SER A 18 11.33 -4.54 -17.94
CA SER A 18 12.36 -3.99 -18.83
C SER A 18 13.49 -3.33 -18.02
N GLY A 19 14.73 -3.35 -18.52
CA GLY A 19 15.86 -2.74 -17.81
C GLY A 19 15.66 -1.25 -17.50
N LEU A 20 14.91 -0.51 -18.33
CA LEU A 20 14.57 0.90 -18.07
C LEU A 20 13.64 1.07 -16.86
N ILE A 21 12.74 0.12 -16.63
CA ILE A 21 11.80 0.09 -15.50
C ILE A 21 12.54 -0.33 -14.24
N GLU A 22 13.36 -1.39 -14.32
CA GLU A 22 14.14 -1.88 -13.18
C GLU A 22 15.16 -0.85 -12.69
N GLN A 23 15.72 -0.04 -13.59
CA GLN A 23 16.63 1.05 -13.22
C GLN A 23 15.96 2.13 -12.34
N GLN A 24 14.63 2.27 -12.39
CA GLN A 24 13.93 3.21 -11.54
C GLN A 24 13.95 2.81 -10.06
N ASN A 25 14.29 1.56 -9.72
CA ASN A 25 14.41 1.11 -8.34
C ASN A 25 15.48 1.87 -7.53
N GLU A 26 16.48 2.47 -8.20
CA GLU A 26 17.50 3.33 -7.54
C GLU A 26 16.93 4.66 -7.04
N LEU A 27 15.79 5.08 -7.59
CA LEU A 27 15.13 6.36 -7.29
C LEU A 27 13.80 6.16 -6.57
N PHE A 28 13.44 4.92 -6.27
CA PHE A 28 12.15 4.53 -5.73
C PHE A 28 12.33 3.88 -4.36
N SER A 29 11.47 4.24 -3.42
CA SER A 29 11.33 3.50 -2.17
C SER A 29 9.86 3.45 -1.75
N ALA A 30 9.51 2.37 -1.08
CA ALA A 30 8.18 2.19 -0.50
C ALA A 30 8.27 1.48 0.84
N PHE A 31 7.41 1.90 1.76
CA PHE A 31 7.24 1.31 3.07
C PHE A 31 5.75 1.15 3.35
N MET A 32 5.37 0.01 3.92
CA MET A 32 4.00 -0.21 4.39
C MET A 32 4.03 -0.93 5.72
N ARG A 33 3.20 -0.45 6.64
CA ARG A 33 2.89 -1.08 7.91
C ARG A 33 1.39 -1.09 8.09
N ASN A 34 0.83 -2.26 8.36
CA ASN A 34 -0.55 -2.45 8.74
C ASN A 34 -0.57 -3.05 10.15
N HIS A 35 -1.08 -2.29 11.12
CA HIS A 35 -1.26 -2.70 12.49
C HIS A 35 -2.73 -3.00 12.75
N ILE A 36 -3.01 -4.25 13.11
CA ILE A 36 -4.36 -4.78 13.28
C ILE A 36 -4.54 -5.09 14.76
N THR A 37 -5.51 -4.44 15.38
CA THR A 37 -5.86 -4.66 16.78
C THR A 37 -7.31 -5.11 16.91
N TRP A 38 -7.59 -5.87 17.97
CA TRP A 38 -8.94 -6.34 18.27
C TRP A 38 -9.57 -5.38 19.29
N GLY A 39 -10.60 -4.65 18.86
CA GLY A 39 -11.40 -3.81 19.73
C GLY A 39 -12.56 -4.59 20.34
N ASP A 40 -12.79 -4.39 21.64
CA ASP A 40 -14.01 -4.81 22.32
C ASP A 40 -14.82 -3.56 22.68
N ASN A 41 -15.67 -3.14 21.75
CA ASN A 41 -16.56 -2.00 21.95
C ASN A 41 -17.85 -2.39 22.71
N GLY A 42 -17.90 -3.56 23.34
CA GLY A 42 -18.98 -3.97 24.26
C GLY A 42 -20.27 -4.46 23.61
N GLU A 43 -20.44 -4.33 22.29
CA GLU A 43 -21.62 -4.84 21.57
C GLU A 43 -21.25 -5.89 20.49
N GLU A 44 -20.18 -5.66 19.72
CA GLU A 44 -19.70 -6.58 18.68
C GLU A 44 -18.16 -6.56 18.60
N PRO A 45 -17.52 -7.71 18.30
CA PRO A 45 -16.08 -7.74 18.08
C PRO A 45 -15.72 -6.87 16.87
N CYS A 46 -14.91 -5.84 17.06
CA CYS A 46 -14.46 -4.97 15.99
C CYS A 46 -12.95 -5.15 15.74
N LEU A 47 -12.56 -5.02 14.47
CA LEU A 47 -11.17 -4.95 14.06
C LEU A 47 -10.84 -3.50 13.80
N ASP A 48 -9.82 -2.99 14.50
CA ASP A 48 -9.25 -1.69 14.22
C ASP A 48 -7.98 -1.87 13.39
N ILE A 49 -7.90 -1.16 12.27
CA ILE A 49 -6.87 -1.33 11.25
C ILE A 49 -6.20 0.01 11.00
N ASP A 50 -4.96 0.13 11.44
CA ASP A 50 -4.11 1.30 11.20
C ASP A 50 -3.10 0.98 10.09
N VAL A 51 -3.24 1.66 8.95
CA VAL A 51 -2.39 1.45 7.77
C VAL A 51 -1.60 2.70 7.46
N ASN A 52 -0.27 2.59 7.48
CA ASN A 52 0.63 3.60 6.94
C ASN A 52 1.28 3.07 5.64
N LEU A 53 1.15 3.83 4.56
CA LEU A 53 1.78 3.57 3.28
C LEU A 53 2.56 4.81 2.84
N GLU A 54 3.86 4.66 2.72
CA GLU A 54 4.77 5.71 2.27
C GLU A 54 5.40 5.28 0.94
N VAL A 55 5.38 6.17 -0.05
CA VAL A 55 5.96 5.95 -1.37
C VAL A 55 6.74 7.20 -1.77
N ALA A 56 8.01 7.02 -2.12
CA ALA A 56 8.87 8.08 -2.61
C ALA A 56 9.45 7.70 -3.97
N LEU A 57 9.44 8.67 -4.89
CA LEU A 57 10.05 8.56 -6.20
C LEU A 57 10.80 9.86 -6.50
N GLU A 58 12.10 9.76 -6.73
CA GLU A 58 12.93 10.90 -7.09
C GLU A 58 12.91 11.11 -8.61
N VAL A 59 12.54 12.32 -9.05
CA VAL A 59 12.42 12.66 -10.47
C VAL A 59 13.51 13.67 -10.85
N TYR A 60 14.62 13.19 -11.39
CA TYR A 60 15.73 14.04 -11.85
C TYR A 60 15.71 14.35 -13.36
N THR A 61 14.64 13.95 -14.06
CA THR A 61 14.55 14.14 -15.51
C THR A 61 14.45 15.63 -15.86
N LYS A 62 15.20 16.07 -16.87
CA LYS A 62 15.01 17.40 -17.42
C LYS A 62 13.66 17.46 -18.14
N PRO A 63 12.91 18.57 -18.01
CA PRO A 63 13.31 19.84 -17.41
C PRO A 63 13.07 19.96 -15.89
N PHE A 64 12.48 18.96 -15.23
CA PHE A 64 12.03 19.05 -13.84
C PHE A 64 13.16 19.30 -12.84
N SER A 65 14.35 18.74 -13.05
CA SER A 65 15.54 19.00 -12.22
C SER A 65 16.08 20.44 -12.32
N LEU A 66 15.64 21.23 -13.29
CA LEU A 66 16.03 22.64 -13.46
C LEU A 66 14.99 23.60 -12.86
N LEU A 67 13.85 23.10 -12.42
CA LEU A 67 12.79 23.91 -11.85
C LEU A 67 12.95 23.95 -10.32
N PRO A 68 12.60 25.08 -9.66
CA PRO A 68 12.54 25.11 -8.21
C PRO A 68 11.50 24.09 -7.71
N LEU A 69 11.74 23.49 -6.54
CA LEU A 69 10.87 22.45 -5.96
C LEU A 69 9.39 22.85 -5.95
N SER A 70 9.11 24.10 -5.59
CA SER A 70 7.75 24.66 -5.55
C SER A 70 7.01 24.62 -6.89
N ALA A 71 7.72 24.60 -8.02
CA ALA A 71 7.14 24.54 -9.35
C ALA A 71 6.74 23.11 -9.76
N VAL A 72 7.35 22.09 -9.16
CA VAL A 72 7.06 20.67 -9.45
C VAL A 72 6.19 20.01 -8.38
N GLU A 73 6.24 20.51 -7.16
CA GLU A 73 5.54 19.94 -6.00
C GLU A 73 4.02 19.95 -6.17
N LYS A 74 3.41 21.10 -6.52
CA LYS A 74 1.95 21.19 -6.69
C LYS A 74 1.42 20.27 -7.80
N PRO A 75 1.96 20.33 -9.03
CA PRO A 75 1.55 19.39 -10.09
C PRO A 75 1.83 17.93 -9.74
N GLY A 76 2.99 17.65 -9.11
CA GLY A 76 3.37 16.31 -8.68
C GLY A 76 2.40 15.73 -7.65
N ASN A 77 2.03 16.52 -6.64
CA ASN A 77 1.05 16.12 -5.62
C ASN A 77 -0.32 15.85 -6.23
N LEU A 78 -0.78 16.66 -7.19
CA LEU A 78 -2.05 16.41 -7.90
C LEU A 78 -2.01 15.10 -8.70
N LEU A 79 -0.91 14.83 -9.39
CA LEU A 79 -0.73 13.56 -10.11
C LEU A 79 -0.73 12.38 -9.14
N MET A 80 0.05 12.44 -8.05
CA MET A 80 0.10 11.40 -7.03
C MET A 80 -1.26 11.17 -6.37
N GLN A 81 -1.99 12.23 -6.02
CA GLN A 81 -3.36 12.13 -5.50
C GLN A 81 -4.28 11.44 -6.51
N SER A 82 -4.27 11.86 -7.78
CA SER A 82 -5.11 11.24 -8.81
C SER A 82 -4.81 9.75 -9.02
N LEU A 83 -3.54 9.35 -8.85
CA LEU A 83 -3.14 7.95 -8.89
C LEU A 83 -3.65 7.20 -7.67
N LEU A 84 -3.49 7.75 -6.47
CA LEU A 84 -3.97 7.14 -5.23
C LEU A 84 -5.50 7.00 -5.21
N ASP A 85 -6.23 8.04 -5.63
CA ASP A 85 -7.70 8.03 -5.73
C ASP A 85 -8.21 6.89 -6.62
N ARG A 86 -7.40 6.48 -7.61
CA ARG A 86 -7.73 5.35 -8.49
C ARG A 86 -7.23 4.02 -7.96
N LEU A 87 -6.01 3.97 -7.43
CA LEU A 87 -5.34 2.73 -7.03
C LEU A 87 -5.89 2.18 -5.71
N VAL A 88 -6.21 3.05 -4.74
CA VAL A 88 -6.69 2.64 -3.41
C VAL A 88 -8.02 1.86 -3.49
N PRO A 89 -9.06 2.32 -4.21
CA PRO A 89 -10.30 1.54 -4.35
C PRO A 89 -10.06 0.20 -5.05
N MET A 90 -9.25 0.17 -6.12
CA MET A 90 -8.95 -1.07 -6.85
C MET A 90 -8.24 -2.10 -5.97
N LEU A 91 -7.28 -1.65 -5.15
CA LEU A 91 -6.58 -2.51 -4.20
C LEU A 91 -7.55 -3.03 -3.12
N GLY A 92 -8.40 -2.16 -2.57
CA GLY A 92 -9.40 -2.55 -1.58
C GLY A 92 -10.35 -3.62 -2.11
N GLU A 93 -10.87 -3.44 -3.33
CA GLU A 93 -11.72 -4.45 -3.97
C GLU A 93 -10.97 -5.77 -4.24
N GLN A 94 -9.72 -5.69 -4.69
CA GLN A 94 -8.92 -6.89 -4.96
C GLN A 94 -8.65 -7.67 -3.68
N LEU A 95 -8.29 -6.98 -2.61
CA LEU A 95 -8.06 -7.58 -1.30
C LEU A 95 -9.31 -8.29 -0.77
N LEU A 96 -10.49 -7.67 -0.91
CA LEU A 96 -11.76 -8.30 -0.52
C LEU A 96 -12.04 -9.56 -1.34
N ARG A 97 -11.83 -9.52 -2.66
CA ARG A 97 -11.98 -10.70 -3.53
C ARG A 97 -11.03 -11.83 -3.12
N ASP A 98 -9.79 -11.50 -2.84
CA ASP A 98 -8.77 -12.48 -2.46
C ASP A 98 -9.07 -13.08 -1.09
N TYR A 99 -9.56 -12.27 -0.13
CA TYR A 99 -10.01 -12.76 1.17
C TYR A 99 -11.21 -13.71 1.05
N HIS A 100 -12.23 -13.35 0.26
CA HIS A 100 -13.36 -14.24 0.01
C HIS A 100 -12.93 -15.56 -0.62
N SER A 101 -11.99 -15.51 -1.56
CA SER A 101 -11.43 -16.70 -2.21
C SER A 101 -10.65 -17.56 -1.21
N TRP A 102 -9.85 -16.94 -0.34
CA TRP A 102 -9.11 -17.64 0.71
C TRP A 102 -10.04 -18.34 1.71
N VAL A 103 -11.11 -17.67 2.15
CA VAL A 103 -12.12 -18.27 3.04
C VAL A 103 -12.75 -19.51 2.41
N GLN A 104 -13.11 -19.43 1.12
CA GLN A 104 -13.72 -20.56 0.41
C GLN A 104 -12.74 -21.72 0.15
N GLN A 105 -11.44 -21.44 0.12
CA GLN A 105 -10.39 -22.43 -0.09
C GLN A 105 -9.90 -23.08 1.20
N GLN A 106 -10.32 -22.60 2.37
CA GLN A 106 -10.06 -23.35 3.59
C GLN A 106 -10.73 -24.73 3.46
N PRO A 107 -9.98 -25.84 3.51
CA PRO A 107 -10.60 -27.14 3.71
C PRO A 107 -11.41 -27.02 5.00
N GLU A 108 -12.62 -27.59 5.03
CA GLU A 108 -13.31 -27.83 6.29
C GLU A 108 -12.37 -28.62 7.19
N ALA A 109 -11.58 -27.93 8.01
CA ALA A 109 -10.78 -28.52 9.07
C ALA A 109 -11.73 -28.86 10.23
N SER A 110 -12.83 -29.56 9.93
CA SER A 110 -13.76 -30.18 10.87
C SER A 110 -14.86 -30.94 10.12
N SER A 111 -14.57 -32.19 9.76
CA SER A 111 -15.46 -33.35 9.98
C SER A 111 -14.66 -34.64 9.89
#